data_AF-A0A9E5IE99-F1
#
_entry.id   AF-A0A9E5IE99-F1
#
_cell.length_a   1.000
_cell.length_b   1.000
_cell.length_c   1.000
_cell.angle_alpha   90.00
_cell.angle_beta   90.00
_cell.angle_gamma   90.00
#
_symmetry.space_group_name_H-M   'P 1'
#
loop_
_entity.id
_entity.type
_entity.pdbx_description
1 polymer ?
#
loop_
_entity_poly.entity_id
_entity_poly.type
_entity_poly.pdbx_seq_one_letter_code
_entity_poly.pdbx_strand_id
1 'polypeptide(L)'
;WVTFEDELLLEQRPPLGIWGGLQSLPELERLGGNPEAADWLAEARAVLADIGEIAECSVLPEFLHAFTHFRLRVTPLKISLARRYWMAAQDSYHWRAIDTLERAALPSPVRKLLGR
;
A
#
# COMPACT_ATOMS: atom_id res chain seq x y z
N TRP A 1 -1.57 -3.12 -2.14
CA TRP A 1 -2.30 -1.90 -2.44
C TRP A 1 -3.79 -2.13 -2.23
N VAL A 2 -4.47 -1.06 -1.81
CA VAL A 2 -5.89 -1.07 -1.46
C VAL A 2 -6.63 -0.19 -2.46
N THR A 3 -7.69 -0.71 -3.07
CA THR A 3 -8.54 0.01 -4.02
C THR A 3 -9.98 0.10 -3.53
N PHE A 4 -10.67 1.17 -3.90
CA PHE A 4 -12.11 1.33 -3.73
C PHE A 4 -12.60 2.10 -4.95
N GLU A 5 -13.53 1.53 -5.71
CA GLU A 5 -13.92 2.04 -7.03
C GLU A 5 -12.67 2.28 -7.92
N ASP A 6 -12.56 3.44 -8.55
CA ASP A 6 -11.42 3.84 -9.39
C ASP A 6 -10.32 4.59 -8.61
N GLU A 7 -10.30 4.47 -7.28
CA GLU A 7 -9.29 5.09 -6.42
C GLU A 7 -8.34 4.06 -5.79
N LEU A 8 -7.10 4.49 -5.60
CA LEU A 8 -6.02 3.76 -4.95
C LEU A 8 -5.60 4.49 -3.67
N LEU A 9 -5.47 3.76 -2.58
CA LEU A 9 -4.90 4.29 -1.35
C LEU A 9 -3.38 4.42 -1.48
N LEU A 10 -2.87 5.63 -1.28
CA LEU A 10 -1.45 5.96 -1.28
C LEU A 10 -1.04 6.55 0.07
N GLU A 11 0.23 6.34 0.40
CA GLU A 11 0.91 6.95 1.54
C GLU A 11 1.95 7.96 1.03
N GLN A 12 1.89 9.19 1.53
CA GLN A 12 2.95 10.17 1.42
C GLN A 12 4.08 9.79 2.37
N ARG A 13 5.24 9.41 1.81
CA ARG A 13 6.39 8.99 2.62
C ARG A 13 6.99 10.19 3.36
N PRO A 14 7.49 9.99 4.60
CA PRO A 14 8.28 11.00 5.30
C PRO A 14 9.42 11.53 4.42
N PRO A 15 9.92 12.75 4.65
CA PRO A 15 10.98 13.34 3.82
C PRO A 15 12.31 12.56 3.90
N LEU A 16 12.52 11.81 4.99
CA LEU A 16 13.72 11.02 5.22
C LEU A 16 13.41 9.52 5.11
N GLY A 17 14.38 8.76 4.57
CA GLY A 17 14.31 7.31 4.47
C GLY A 17 14.14 6.78 3.05
N ILE A 18 13.78 5.50 2.94
CA ILE A 18 13.50 4.86 1.65
C ILE A 18 12.33 5.58 0.99
N TRP A 19 12.58 6.10 -0.21
CA TRP A 19 11.63 6.88 -1.00
C TRP A 19 11.17 8.18 -0.35
N GLY A 20 12.07 8.85 0.38
CA GLY A 20 11.78 10.10 1.08
C GLY A 20 11.05 11.13 0.22
N GLY A 21 9.88 11.59 0.68
CA GLY A 21 9.03 12.58 -0.01
C GLY A 21 8.24 12.05 -1.23
N LEU A 22 8.38 10.78 -1.60
CA LEU A 22 7.59 10.16 -2.65
C LEU A 22 6.25 9.63 -2.14
N GLN A 23 5.33 9.33 -3.05
CA GLN A 23 4.12 8.59 -2.76
C GLN A 23 4.37 7.09 -2.93
N SER A 24 3.89 6.26 -2.01
CA SER A 24 4.04 4.81 -2.09
C SER A 24 2.73 4.10 -1.74
N LEU A 25 2.69 2.79 -1.92
CA LEU A 25 1.62 1.96 -1.37
C LEU A 25 1.77 1.87 0.16
N PRO A 26 0.66 1.77 0.90
CA PRO A 26 0.69 1.44 2.32
C PRO A 26 1.41 0.12 2.58
N GLU A 27 2.18 0.08 3.66
CA GLU A 27 2.82 -1.12 4.21
C GLU A 27 2.08 -1.51 5.49
N LEU A 28 1.86 -2.82 5.71
CA LEU A 28 1.15 -3.30 6.90
C LEU A 28 1.82 -2.84 8.20
N GLU A 29 3.14 -2.95 8.28
CA GLU A 29 3.92 -2.51 9.45
C GLU A 29 3.67 -1.02 9.80
N ARG A 30 3.47 -0.19 8.77
CA ARG A 30 3.26 1.26 8.94
C ARG A 30 1.83 1.61 9.31
N LEU A 31 0.88 0.74 8.95
CA LEU A 31 -0.50 0.79 9.40
C LEU A 31 -0.69 0.15 10.79
N GLY A 32 0.39 -0.21 11.49
CA GLY A 32 0.36 -0.81 12.83
C GLY A 32 0.27 -2.33 12.84
N GLY A 33 0.42 -2.98 11.69
CA GLY A 33 0.41 -4.43 11.57
C GLY A 33 1.67 -5.10 12.11
N ASN A 34 1.53 -6.36 12.48
CA ASN A 34 2.61 -7.18 13.02
C ASN A 34 3.52 -7.73 11.90
N PRO A 35 4.83 -7.39 11.87
CA PRO A 35 5.79 -7.93 10.90
C PRO A 35 6.07 -9.44 11.05
N GLU A 36 5.65 -10.05 12.16
CA GLU A 36 5.81 -11.48 12.43
C GLU A 36 4.49 -12.26 12.28
N ALA A 37 3.47 -11.66 11.65
CA ALA A 37 2.19 -12.30 11.46
C ALA A 37 2.33 -13.64 10.71
N ALA A 38 1.75 -14.70 11.28
CA ALA A 38 1.72 -16.02 10.64
C ALA A 38 0.73 -16.07 9.45
N ASP A 39 -0.29 -15.20 9.47
CA ASP A 39 -1.30 -15.07 8.42
C ASP A 39 -1.44 -13.61 8.01
N TRP A 40 -0.78 -13.26 6.88
CA TRP A 40 -0.80 -11.92 6.32
C TRP A 40 -2.19 -11.46 5.84
N LEU A 41 -3.08 -12.40 5.50
CA LEU A 41 -4.43 -12.08 5.06
C LEU A 41 -5.29 -11.68 6.27
N ALA A 42 -5.21 -12.43 7.36
CA ALA A 42 -5.86 -12.09 8.61
C ALA A 42 -5.35 -10.74 9.16
N GLU A 43 -4.03 -10.56 9.12
CA GLU A 43 -3.38 -9.31 9.54
C GLU A 43 -3.86 -8.11 8.72
N ALA A 44 -3.86 -8.22 7.40
CA ALA A 44 -4.36 -7.15 6.52
C ALA A 44 -5.83 -6.82 6.80
N ARG A 45 -6.66 -7.81 7.12
CA ARG A 45 -8.07 -7.58 7.48
C ARG A 45 -8.21 -6.82 8.80
N ALA A 46 -7.43 -7.16 9.81
CA ALA A 46 -7.45 -6.48 11.09
C ALA A 46 -6.99 -5.01 10.95
N VAL A 47 -5.87 -4.79 10.28
CA VAL A 47 -5.24 -3.48 10.10
C VAL A 47 -6.11 -2.54 9.25
N LEU A 48 -6.80 -3.07 8.24
CA LEU A 48 -7.66 -2.28 7.36
C LEU A 48 -9.10 -2.13 7.86
N ALA A 49 -9.45 -2.71 9.00
CA ALA A 49 -10.81 -2.68 9.53
C ALA A 49 -11.35 -1.25 9.73
N ASP A 50 -10.48 -0.30 10.08
CA ASP A 50 -10.82 1.13 10.24
C ASP A 50 -10.85 1.90 8.91
N ILE A 51 -10.31 1.32 7.82
CA ILE A 51 -10.27 1.93 6.50
C ILE A 51 -11.51 1.53 5.69
N GLY A 52 -11.98 0.30 5.83
CA GLY A 52 -13.17 -0.16 5.13
C GLY A 52 -13.43 -1.65 5.24
N GLU A 53 -14.55 -2.06 4.65
CA GLU A 53 -14.91 -3.47 4.50
C GLU A 53 -14.21 -4.05 3.28
N ILE A 54 -13.44 -5.14 3.46
CA ILE A 54 -12.71 -5.80 2.38
C ILE A 54 -13.64 -6.73 1.60
N ALA A 55 -13.77 -6.49 0.29
CA ALA A 55 -14.42 -7.39 -0.65
C ALA A 55 -13.50 -8.56 -1.00
N GLU A 56 -12.31 -8.25 -1.53
CA GLU A 56 -11.33 -9.24 -1.95
C GLU A 56 -9.95 -8.90 -1.42
N CYS A 57 -9.17 -9.93 -1.11
CA CYS A 57 -7.77 -9.76 -0.78
C CYS A 57 -6.97 -10.96 -1.29
N SER A 58 -5.88 -10.70 -1.99
CA SER A 58 -4.99 -11.72 -2.54
C SER A 58 -3.53 -11.38 -2.29
N VAL A 59 -2.73 -12.43 -2.07
CA VAL A 59 -1.27 -12.33 -1.98
C VAL A 59 -0.70 -12.53 -3.38
N LEU A 60 0.16 -11.61 -3.80
CA LEU A 60 0.86 -11.70 -5.07
C LEU A 60 2.27 -12.27 -4.85
N PRO A 61 2.92 -12.80 -5.91
CA PRO A 61 4.28 -13.31 -5.82
C PRO A 61 5.25 -12.27 -5.27
N GLU A 62 6.08 -12.69 -4.32
CA GLU A 62 7.18 -11.88 -3.79
C GLU A 62 8.11 -11.43 -4.91
N PHE A 63 8.63 -10.21 -4.78
CA PHE A 63 9.73 -9.75 -5.61
C PHE A 63 10.81 -9.04 -4.79
N LEU A 64 12.02 -9.01 -5.35
CA LEU A 64 13.15 -8.28 -4.80
C LEU A 64 13.41 -7.00 -5.59
N HIS A 65 13.54 -5.88 -4.88
CA HIS A 65 14.04 -4.64 -5.43
C HIS A 65 15.42 -4.34 -4.85
N ALA A 66 16.43 -4.24 -5.72
CA ALA A 66 17.79 -3.93 -5.30
C ALA A 66 18.03 -2.43 -5.30
N PHE A 67 18.47 -1.90 -4.16
CA PHE A 67 19.11 -0.60 -4.04
C PHE A 67 20.63 -0.79 -4.01
N THR A 68 21.39 0.30 -4.14
CA THR A 68 22.87 0.26 -4.11
C THR A 68 23.42 -0.39 -2.84
N HIS A 69 22.79 -0.15 -1.69
CA HIS A 69 23.32 -0.58 -0.38
C HIS A 69 22.50 -1.68 0.31
N PHE A 70 21.31 -2.02 -0.19
CA PHE A 70 20.45 -3.04 0.41
C PHE A 70 19.45 -3.60 -0.60
N ARG A 71 18.75 -4.67 -0.22
CA ARG A 71 17.67 -5.27 -1.01
C ARG A 71 16.38 -5.20 -0.22
N LEU A 72 15.31 -4.77 -0.88
CA LEU A 72 13.97 -4.79 -0.33
C LEU A 72 13.24 -6.01 -0.88
N ARG A 73 12.80 -6.87 0.02
CA ARG A 73 11.89 -7.98 -0.27
C ARG A 73 10.47 -7.48 -0.09
N VAL A 74 9.64 -7.65 -1.11
CA VAL A 74 8.27 -7.12 -1.13
C VAL A 74 7.32 -8.26 -1.41
N THR A 75 6.38 -8.48 -0.48
CA THR A 75 5.23 -9.38 -0.65
C THR A 75 4.00 -8.52 -0.88
N PRO A 76 3.55 -8.35 -2.14
CA PRO A 76 2.45 -7.44 -2.41
C PRO A 76 1.12 -8.10 -2.06
N LEU A 77 0.27 -7.36 -1.37
CA LEU A 77 -1.14 -7.72 -1.17
C LEU A 77 -1.97 -6.87 -2.12
N LYS A 78 -2.96 -7.45 -2.82
CA LYS A 78 -3.94 -6.69 -3.61
C LYS A 78 -5.29 -6.79 -2.91
N ILE A 79 -5.87 -5.65 -2.58
CA ILE A 79 -7.05 -5.57 -1.72
C ILE A 79 -8.07 -4.64 -2.37
N SER A 80 -9.31 -5.09 -2.52
CA SER A 80 -10.45 -4.26 -2.92
C SER A 80 -11.40 -4.11 -1.75
N LEU A 81 -11.89 -2.90 -1.52
CA LEU A 81 -12.89 -2.62 -0.51
C LEU A 81 -14.29 -2.73 -1.13
N ALA A 82 -15.20 -3.38 -0.42
CA ALA A 82 -16.65 -3.32 -0.68
C ALA A 82 -17.22 -1.96 -0.24
N ARG A 83 -16.67 -1.41 0.83
CA ARG A 83 -17.10 -0.14 1.41
C ARG A 83 -15.91 0.59 2.01
N ARG A 84 -15.77 1.87 1.70
CA ARG A 84 -14.81 2.77 2.35
C ARG A 84 -15.43 3.44 3.57
N TYR A 85 -14.72 3.45 4.69
CA TYR A 85 -15.08 4.27 5.85
C TYR A 85 -14.45 5.66 5.76
N TRP A 86 -15.11 6.64 6.39
CA TRP A 86 -14.55 7.98 6.49
C TRP A 86 -13.37 7.93 7.46
N MET A 87 -12.18 7.74 6.91
CA MET A 87 -10.96 7.81 7.72
C MET A 87 -10.89 9.19 8.37
N ALA A 88 -10.81 9.25 9.70
CA ALA A 88 -10.19 10.39 10.35
C ALA A 88 -8.74 10.41 9.86
N ALA A 89 -8.38 11.45 9.10
CA ALA A 89 -7.13 11.54 8.36
C ALA A 89 -5.93 11.06 9.19
N GLN A 90 -5.38 9.88 8.85
CA GLN A 90 -3.97 9.65 9.11
C GLN A 90 -3.25 10.52 8.08
N ASP A 91 -2.62 11.63 8.51
CA ASP A 91 -2.16 12.75 7.67
C ASP A 91 -1.32 12.36 6.42
N SER A 92 -0.72 11.17 6.42
CA SER A 92 0.06 10.66 5.29
C SER A 92 -0.75 9.90 4.24
N TYR A 93 -1.97 9.43 4.54
CA TYR A 93 -2.73 8.56 3.63
C TYR A 93 -3.80 9.33 2.86
N HIS A 94 -3.89 9.06 1.56
CA HIS A 94 -4.87 9.70 0.69
C HIS A 94 -5.31 8.76 -0.43
N TRP A 95 -6.55 8.91 -0.85
CA TRP A 95 -7.10 8.25 -2.02
C TRP A 95 -6.75 9.05 -3.26
N ARG A 96 -6.32 8.34 -4.30
CA ARG A 96 -5.96 8.94 -5.58
C ARG A 96 -6.61 8.16 -6.71
N ALA A 97 -7.27 8.88 -7.62
CA ALA A 97 -7.84 8.29 -8.82
C ALA A 97 -6.76 7.59 -9.67
N ILE A 98 -7.06 6.36 -10.10
CA ILE A 98 -6.14 5.45 -10.79
C ILE A 98 -5.67 6.04 -12.13
N ASP A 99 -6.56 6.73 -12.83
CA ASP A 99 -6.27 7.44 -14.09
C ASP A 99 -5.23 8.58 -13.93
N THR A 100 -5.07 9.12 -12.71
CA THR A 100 -4.08 10.17 -12.41
C THR A 100 -2.75 9.65 -11.86
N LEU A 101 -2.57 8.33 -11.74
CA LEU A 101 -1.37 7.71 -11.15
C LEU A 101 -0.10 7.97 -11.96
N GLU A 102 -0.23 8.21 -13.26
CA GLU A 102 0.90 8.61 -14.11
C GLU A 102 1.60 9.86 -13.56
N ARG A 103 0.84 10.79 -12.98
CA ARG A 103 1.31 12.05 -12.39
C ARG A 103 1.73 11.90 -10.93
N ALA A 104 1.59 10.72 -10.34
CA ALA A 104 2.04 10.45 -8.98
C ALA A 104 3.55 10.27 -8.94
N ALA A 105 4.19 10.87 -7.93
CA ALA A 105 5.62 10.72 -7.68
C ALA A 105 5.88 9.36 -7.01
N LEU A 106 5.68 8.27 -7.77
CA LEU A 106 5.84 6.90 -7.29
C LEU A 106 7.26 6.37 -7.52
N PRO A 107 7.83 5.61 -6.58
CA PRO A 107 9.04 4.83 -6.77
C PRO A 107 8.92 3.87 -7.97
N SER A 108 10.04 3.61 -8.64
CA SER A 108 10.12 2.64 -9.74
C SER A 108 9.48 1.26 -9.43
N PRO A 109 9.73 0.61 -8.28
CA PRO A 109 9.13 -0.70 -8.00
C PRO A 109 7.61 -0.63 -7.83
N VAL A 110 7.09 0.44 -7.22
CA VAL A 110 5.64 0.65 -7.08
C VAL A 110 4.99 0.87 -8.44
N ARG A 111 5.60 1.71 -9.30
CA ARG A 111 5.09 1.95 -10.66
C ARG A 111 5.07 0.67 -11.49
N LYS A 112 6.14 -0.14 -11.42
CA LYS A 112 6.21 -1.44 -12.09
C LYS A 112 5.16 -2.42 -11.59
N LEU A 113 4.82 -2.36 -10.30
CA LEU A 113 3.82 -3.23 -9.70
C LEU A 113 2.40 -2.86 -10.15
N LEU A 114 2.08 -1.57 -10.24
CA LEU A 114 0.76 -1.07 -10.63
C LEU A 114 0.49 -1.11 -12.15
N GLY A 115 1.55 -1.18 -12.97
CA GLY A 115 1.43 -1.33 -14.42
C GLY A 115 1.36 -2.78 -14.92
N ARG A 116 1.20 -3.75 -14.01
CA ARG A 116 0.98 -5.17 -14.32
C ARG A 116 -0.51 -5.48 -14.30
#